data_AF-A0A1I4DCJ4-F1
#
_entry.id   AF-A0A1I4DCJ4-F1
#
_cell.length_a   1.000
_cell.length_b   1.000
_cell.length_c   1.000
_cell.angle_alpha   90.00
_cell.angle_beta   90.00
_cell.angle_gamma   90.00
#
_symmetry.space_group_name_H-M   'P 1'
#
loop_
_entity.id
_entity.type
_entity.pdbx_description
1 polymer ?
#
loop_
_entity_poly.entity_id
_entity_poly.type
_entity_poly.pdbx_seq_one_letter_code
_entity_poly.pdbx_strand_id
1 'polypeptide(L)'
;GSCSIINVKPGRIGGYLEARRIHDLARAHGVALWCGGMLETGIGRAANLALAALPGFTLPGDTSASRRYYATDITTPFELHEGHLDVPTGPGIGIDPIPDILEEVTTSTEWITL
;
A
#
# COMPACT_ATOMS: atom_id res chain seq x y z
N GLY A 1 15.28 -2.64 -23.11
CA GLY A 1 13.92 -2.22 -23.49
C GLY A 1 12.97 -3.41 -23.51
N SER A 2 12.74 -4.06 -22.37
CA SER A 2 11.77 -5.16 -22.23
C SER A 2 10.40 -4.71 -21.72
N CYS A 3 10.31 -3.49 -21.16
CA CYS A 3 9.07 -2.87 -20.71
C CYS A 3 9.18 -1.34 -20.78
N SER A 4 8.02 -0.67 -20.79
CA SER A 4 7.91 0.81 -20.84
C SER A 4 7.21 1.40 -19.62
N ILE A 5 6.54 0.59 -18.80
CA ILE A 5 5.80 0.96 -17.58
C ILE A 5 5.95 -0.19 -16.58
N ILE A 6 6.08 0.12 -15.29
CA ILE A 6 6.23 -0.90 -14.24
C ILE A 6 5.12 -0.76 -13.20
N ASN A 7 4.41 -1.87 -12.96
CA ASN A 7 3.57 -2.06 -11.78
C ASN A 7 4.45 -2.43 -10.59
N VAL A 8 4.44 -1.63 -9.52
CA VAL A 8 5.22 -1.89 -8.30
C VAL A 8 4.32 -2.49 -7.22
N LYS A 9 4.63 -3.72 -6.77
CA LYS A 9 3.97 -4.39 -5.64
C LYS A 9 5.02 -4.72 -4.58
N PRO A 10 5.09 -4.01 -3.44
CA PRO A 10 6.16 -4.16 -2.46
C PRO A 10 6.37 -5.61 -1.98
N GLY A 11 5.29 -6.32 -1.63
CA GLY A 11 5.38 -7.71 -1.20
C GLY A 11 5.95 -8.66 -2.26
N ARG A 12 5.72 -8.39 -3.55
CA ARG A 12 6.25 -9.21 -4.66
C ARG A 12 7.76 -9.10 -4.82
N ILE A 13 8.34 -7.99 -4.39
CA ILE A 13 9.75 -7.64 -4.63
C ILE A 13 10.57 -7.61 -3.33
N GLY A 14 10.05 -8.16 -2.24
CA GLY A 14 10.78 -8.25 -0.97
C GLY A 14 10.71 -7.01 -0.07
N GLY A 15 9.78 -6.10 -0.32
CA GLY A 15 9.40 -5.03 0.62
C GLY A 15 9.55 -3.60 0.09
N TYR A 16 9.17 -2.64 0.94
CA TYR A 16 9.07 -1.21 0.59
C TYR A 16 10.43 -0.56 0.29
N LEU A 17 11.50 -1.01 0.94
CA LEU A 17 12.85 -0.49 0.66
C LEU A 17 13.29 -0.82 -0.77
N GLU A 18 13.00 -2.05 -1.23
CA GLU A 18 13.28 -2.44 -2.61
C GLU A 18 12.33 -1.75 -3.59
N ALA A 19 11.06 -1.57 -3.22
CA ALA A 19 10.12 -0.77 -4.01
C ALA A 19 10.65 0.66 -4.27
N ARG A 20 11.26 1.30 -3.27
CA ARG A 20 11.89 2.61 -3.42
C ARG A 20 13.11 2.56 -4.37
N ARG A 21 13.96 1.54 -4.28
CA ARG A 21 15.11 1.39 -5.19
C ARG A 21 14.66 1.21 -6.65
N ILE A 22 13.62 0.41 -6.88
CA ILE A 22 12.99 0.26 -8.19
C ILE A 22 12.40 1.59 -8.66
N HIS A 23 11.76 2.34 -7.76
CA HIS A 23 11.26 3.67 -8.08
C HIS A 23 12.37 4.61 -8.57
N ASP A 24 13.48 4.67 -7.83
CA ASP A 24 14.61 5.55 -8.15
C ASP A 24 15.24 5.15 -9.50
N LEU A 25 15.39 3.85 -9.75
CA LEU A 25 15.91 3.31 -11.01
C LEU A 25 14.99 3.65 -12.20
N ALA A 26 13.68 3.45 -12.05
CA ALA A 26 12.71 3.74 -13.10
C ALA A 26 12.68 5.23 -13.43
N ARG A 27 12.69 6.09 -12.40
CA ARG A 27 12.72 7.54 -12.56
C ARG A 27 13.99 8.00 -13.28
N ALA A 28 15.15 7.43 -12.97
CA ALA A 28 16.41 7.72 -13.67
C ALA A 28 16.39 7.34 -15.17
N HIS A 29 15.51 6.42 -15.57
CA HIS A 29 15.36 5.97 -16.96
C HIS A 29 14.10 6.52 -17.65
N GLY A 30 13.36 7.44 -17.00
CA GLY A 30 12.11 7.98 -17.54
C GLY A 30 10.99 6.95 -17.69
N VAL A 31 11.02 5.87 -16.90
CA VAL A 31 10.00 4.81 -16.91
C VAL A 31 8.91 5.13 -15.89
N ALA A 32 7.67 5.23 -16.35
CA ALA A 32 6.52 5.52 -15.50
C ALA A 32 6.17 4.33 -14.59
N LEU A 33 5.70 4.64 -13.39
CA LEU A 33 5.26 3.66 -12.39
C LEU A 33 3.80 3.87 -12.00
N TRP A 34 3.20 2.80 -11.52
CA TRP A 34 1.98 2.84 -10.73
C TRP A 34 2.08 1.83 -9.58
N CYS A 35 1.42 2.14 -8.45
CA CYS A 35 1.44 1.28 -7.27
C CYS A 35 0.36 0.22 -7.39
N GLY A 36 0.76 -1.05 -7.43
CA GLY A 36 -0.15 -2.18 -7.49
C GLY A 36 -0.71 -2.56 -6.13
N GLY A 37 -1.94 -3.07 -6.11
CA GLY A 37 -2.59 -3.65 -4.95
C GLY A 37 -2.57 -5.18 -4.96
N MET A 38 -2.74 -5.76 -3.79
CA MET A 38 -2.86 -7.19 -3.50
C MET A 38 -4.03 -7.47 -2.55
N LEU A 39 -5.10 -6.66 -2.65
CA LEU A 39 -6.28 -6.76 -1.78
C LEU A 39 -5.89 -6.60 -0.31
N GLU A 40 -5.03 -5.63 0.00
CA GLU A 40 -4.52 -5.43 1.35
C GLU A 40 -5.61 -4.90 2.29
N THR A 41 -5.50 -5.26 3.57
CA THR A 41 -6.12 -4.50 4.66
C THR A 41 -5.58 -3.07 4.70
N GLY A 42 -6.15 -2.21 5.55
CA GLY A 42 -5.68 -0.84 5.71
C GLY A 42 -4.20 -0.71 6.11
N ILE A 43 -3.60 -1.74 6.73
CA ILE A 43 -2.16 -1.78 7.05
C ILE A 43 -1.32 -1.69 5.77
N GLY A 44 -1.55 -2.59 4.81
CA GLY A 44 -0.83 -2.60 3.55
C GLY A 44 -1.23 -1.43 2.66
N ARG A 45 -2.51 -1.03 2.69
CA ARG A 45 -3.02 0.13 1.94
C ARG A 45 -2.33 1.42 2.35
N ALA A 46 -2.19 1.68 3.65
CA ALA A 46 -1.51 2.86 4.17
C ALA A 46 -0.07 2.99 3.66
N ALA A 47 0.69 1.90 3.75
CA ALA A 47 2.06 1.86 3.26
C ALA A 47 2.15 1.98 1.73
N ASN A 48 1.20 1.38 0.99
CA ASN A 48 1.09 1.54 -0.46
C ASN A 48 0.75 2.99 -0.85
N LEU A 49 -0.07 3.71 -0.09
CA LEU A 49 -0.38 5.13 -0.34
C LEU A 49 0.84 6.02 -0.15
N ALA A 50 1.61 5.80 0.91
CA ALA A 50 2.88 6.50 1.12
C ALA A 50 3.87 6.24 -0.03
N LEU A 51 3.95 5.00 -0.52
CA LEU A 51 4.77 4.65 -1.69
C LEU A 51 4.27 5.33 -2.97
N ALA A 52 2.97 5.29 -3.22
CA ALA A 52 2.33 5.86 -4.41
C ALA A 52 2.46 7.39 -4.49
N ALA A 53 2.70 8.07 -3.35
CA ALA A 53 2.95 9.50 -3.31
C ALA A 53 4.36 9.92 -3.78
N LEU A 54 5.25 8.97 -4.07
CA LEU A 54 6.58 9.28 -4.62
C LEU A 54 6.48 9.78 -6.07
N PRO A 55 7.35 10.72 -6.50
CA PRO A 55 7.24 11.44 -7.78
C PRO A 55 7.39 10.59 -9.06
N GLY A 56 7.82 9.34 -8.97
CA GLY A 56 7.89 8.41 -10.11
C GLY A 56 6.58 7.66 -10.39
N PHE A 57 5.62 7.72 -9.47
CA PHE A 57 4.28 7.15 -9.64
C PHE A 57 3.37 8.13 -10.37
N THR A 58 3.51 8.17 -11.70
CA THR A 58 2.82 9.15 -12.57
C THR A 58 1.55 8.60 -13.21
N LEU A 59 1.20 7.34 -12.95
CA LEU A 59 -0.03 6.72 -13.40
C LEU A 59 -0.89 6.31 -12.17
N PRO A 60 -2.23 6.38 -12.26
CA PRO A 60 -3.10 5.93 -11.18
C PRO A 60 -2.81 4.49 -10.76
N GLY A 61 -2.78 4.25 -9.45
CA GLY A 61 -2.49 2.92 -8.89
C GLY A 61 -3.74 2.12 -8.53
N ASP A 62 -3.54 0.84 -8.22
CA ASP A 62 -4.58 -0.06 -7.68
C ASP A 62 -4.72 0.10 -6.15
N THR A 63 -4.79 1.34 -5.68
CA THR A 63 -4.96 1.70 -4.26
C THR A 63 -6.38 2.20 -4.02
N SER A 64 -7.38 1.37 -4.31
CA SER A 64 -8.80 1.73 -4.13
C SER A 64 -9.16 2.02 -2.66
N ALA A 65 -10.31 2.65 -2.41
CA ALA A 65 -10.88 2.77 -1.06
C ALA A 65 -11.10 1.40 -0.40
N SER A 66 -11.06 1.33 0.94
CA SER A 66 -11.25 0.08 1.70
C SER A 66 -12.56 -0.64 1.36
N ARG A 67 -13.65 0.12 1.23
CA ARG A 67 -15.00 -0.39 0.89
C ARG A 67 -15.11 -1.07 -0.48
N ARG A 68 -14.07 -0.97 -1.33
CA ARG A 68 -13.99 -1.72 -2.60
C ARG A 68 -13.91 -3.23 -2.34
N TYR A 69 -13.30 -3.63 -1.24
CA TYR A 69 -12.96 -5.03 -0.92
C TYR A 69 -13.62 -5.51 0.37
N TYR A 70 -13.67 -4.67 1.39
CA TYR A 70 -14.12 -5.06 2.73
C TYR A 70 -15.30 -4.22 3.16
N ALA A 71 -16.35 -4.87 3.66
CA ALA A 71 -17.45 -4.18 4.33
C ALA A 71 -16.96 -3.46 5.60
N THR A 72 -16.07 -4.13 6.34
CA THR A 72 -15.36 -3.60 7.51
C THR A 72 -13.88 -3.93 7.36
N ASP A 73 -13.03 -2.91 7.27
CA ASP A 73 -11.56 -3.07 7.28
C ASP A 73 -11.09 -3.21 8.75
N ILE A 74 -9.93 -3.81 8.97
CA ILE A 74 -9.35 -3.98 10.33
C ILE A 74 -8.72 -2.69 10.87
N THR A 75 -8.80 -1.58 10.14
CA THR A 75 -8.29 -0.26 10.51
C THR A 75 -9.37 0.80 10.24
N THR A 76 -9.12 2.07 10.57
CA THR A 76 -9.97 3.17 10.06
C THR A 76 -9.99 3.12 8.52
N PRO A 77 -11.16 3.04 7.87
CA PRO A 77 -11.23 2.79 6.43
C PRO A 77 -10.68 3.98 5.63
N PHE A 78 -9.98 3.67 4.53
CA PHE A 78 -9.60 4.68 3.54
C PHE A 78 -10.76 4.95 2.60
N GLU A 79 -11.19 6.21 2.55
CA GLU A 79 -12.33 6.67 1.75
C GLU A 79 -11.89 7.51 0.55
N LEU A 80 -12.58 7.32 -0.57
CA LEU A 80 -12.26 8.01 -1.82
C LEU A 80 -12.84 9.43 -1.81
N HIS A 81 -11.98 10.43 -1.98
CA HIS A 81 -12.34 11.83 -2.10
C HIS A 81 -11.92 12.33 -3.49
N GLU A 82 -12.90 12.63 -4.34
CA GLU A 82 -12.66 13.12 -5.72
C GLU A 82 -11.61 12.30 -6.51
N GLY A 83 -11.69 10.97 -6.40
CA GLY A 83 -10.77 10.06 -7.09
C GLY A 83 -9.41 9.86 -6.41
N HIS A 84 -9.19 10.42 -5.22
CA HIS A 84 -7.94 10.34 -4.47
C HIS A 84 -8.14 9.73 -3.08
N LEU A 85 -7.05 9.22 -2.50
CA LEU A 85 -6.96 8.82 -1.10
C LEU A 85 -5.87 9.65 -0.42
N ASP A 86 -6.12 10.04 0.83
CA ASP A 86 -5.15 10.79 1.62
C ASP A 86 -4.01 9.89 2.11
N VAL A 87 -2.79 10.40 2.03
CA VAL A 87 -1.62 9.75 2.61
C VAL A 87 -1.64 9.94 4.12
N PRO A 88 -1.55 8.87 4.94
CA PRO A 88 -1.46 9.01 6.39
C PRO A 88 -0.28 9.86 6.83
N THR A 89 -0.49 10.70 7.86
CA THR A 89 0.51 11.67 8.36
C THR A 89 1.12 11.30 9.71
N GLY A 90 0.58 10.27 10.37
CA GLY A 90 1.09 9.78 11.65
C GLY A 90 2.43 9.03 11.51
N PRO A 91 3.10 8.70 12.64
CA PRO A 91 4.33 7.90 12.64
C PRO A 91 4.16 6.52 11.98
N GLY A 92 5.26 5.98 11.45
CA GLY A 92 5.25 4.68 10.79
C GLY A 92 4.40 4.70 9.51
N ILE A 93 3.43 3.79 9.40
CA ILE A 93 2.46 3.79 8.30
C ILE A 93 1.26 4.72 8.58
N GLY A 94 1.22 5.36 9.76
CA GLY A 94 0.20 6.34 10.13
C GLY A 94 -1.19 5.77 10.41
N ILE A 95 -1.31 4.45 10.59
CA ILE A 95 -2.57 3.77 10.93
C ILE A 95 -2.29 2.54 11.79
N ASP A 96 -3.22 2.24 12.70
CA ASP A 96 -3.18 1.06 13.56
C ASP A 96 -4.42 0.17 13.33
N PRO A 97 -4.32 -1.15 13.57
CA PRO A 97 -5.48 -2.01 13.64
C PRO A 97 -6.43 -1.59 14.77
N ILE A 98 -7.72 -1.75 14.55
CA ILE A 98 -8.75 -1.62 15.58
C ILE A 98 -8.81 -2.96 16.33
N PRO A 99 -8.45 -3.02 17.63
CA PRO A 99 -8.27 -4.30 18.34
C PRO A 99 -9.47 -5.24 18.25
N ASP A 100 -10.67 -4.74 18.51
CA ASP A 100 -11.89 -5.56 18.53
C ASP A 100 -12.20 -6.18 17.14
N ILE A 101 -12.01 -5.41 16.06
CA ILE A 101 -12.24 -5.89 14.69
C ILE A 101 -11.15 -6.88 14.28
N LEU A 102 -9.90 -6.58 14.63
CA LEU A 102 -8.79 -7.49 14.37
C LEU A 102 -9.01 -8.83 15.08
N GLU A 103 -9.42 -8.81 16.35
CA GLU A 103 -9.73 -10.01 17.12
C GLU A 103 -10.85 -10.83 16.46
N GLU A 104 -11.95 -10.19 16.03
CA GLU A 104 -13.09 -10.85 15.37
C GLU A 104 -12.69 -11.68 14.14
N VAL A 105 -11.75 -11.17 13.32
CA VAL A 105 -11.35 -11.82 12.06
C VAL A 105 -10.09 -12.67 12.17
N THR A 106 -9.47 -12.72 13.35
CA THR A 106 -8.24 -13.49 13.58
C THR A 106 -8.57 -14.98 13.77
N THR A 107 -7.91 -15.84 12.97
CA THR A 107 -8.13 -17.30 13.05
C THR A 107 -7.04 -18.05 13.84
N SER A 108 -5.87 -17.44 14.02
CA SER A 108 -4.79 -17.95 14.86
C SER A 108 -3.83 -16.83 15.28
N THR A 109 -3.08 -17.04 16.36
CA THR A 109 -2.00 -16.15 16.80
C THR A 109 -0.93 -16.98 17.52
N GLU A 110 0.33 -16.65 17.31
CA GLU A 110 1.48 -17.29 17.94
C GLU A 110 2.49 -16.22 18.37
N TRP A 111 3.09 -16.40 19.55
CA TRP A 111 4.18 -15.57 20.04
C TRP A 111 5.51 -16.29 19.84
N ILE A 112 6.37 -15.76 18.96
CA ILE A 112 7.71 -16.32 18.70
C ILE A 112 8.71 -15.65 19.64
N THR A 113 9.27 -16.40 20.58
CA THR A 113 10.36 -15.91 21.44
C THR A 113 11.69 -15.92 20.68
N LEU A 114 12.42 -14.81 20.73
CA LEU A 114 13.80 -14.71 20.25
C LEU A 114 14.79 -15.35 21.23
#